data_AF-A0AAC9JLM8-F1
#
_entry.id   AF-A0AAC9JLM8-F1
#
_cell.length_a   1.000
_cell.length_b   1.000
_cell.length_c   1.000
_cell.angle_alpha   90.00
_cell.angle_beta   90.00
_cell.angle_gamma   90.00
#
_symmetry.space_group_name_H-M   'P 1'
#
loop_
_entity.id
_entity.type
_entity.pdbx_description
1 polymer ?
#
loop_
_entity_poly.entity_id
_entity_poly.type
_entity_poly.pdbx_seq_one_letter_code
_entity_poly.pdbx_strand_id
1 'polypeptide(L)'
;MFKTLIATAALSFAVNANAAETQKEVRFIGETEFAGFCKAIVNDDIRTLRSSLSRSVGRIGDSQRQVLRVITSDTGLTCNGSNLIDFSVERGADSVHEFLISRS
;
A
#
# COMPACT_ATOMS: atom_id res chain seq x y z
N MET A 1 -0.42 52.96 27.90
CA MET A 1 0.50 51.81 28.11
C MET A 1 -0.27 50.55 27.75
N PHE A 2 0.04 49.95 26.60
CA PHE A 2 -0.64 48.76 26.05
C PHE A 2 -0.29 47.49 26.85
N LYS A 3 -1.27 46.58 27.05
CA LYS A 3 -1.04 45.13 27.25
C LYS A 3 -2.37 44.36 27.19
N THR A 4 -2.73 43.87 26.00
CA THR A 4 -2.59 42.48 25.49
C THR A 4 -3.67 41.53 25.99
N LEU A 5 -4.69 41.36 25.15
CA LEU A 5 -5.63 40.24 25.19
C LEU A 5 -4.91 38.98 24.67
N ILE A 6 -4.89 37.91 25.46
CA ILE A 6 -4.42 36.60 25.01
C ILE A 6 -5.66 35.77 24.68
N ALA A 7 -5.92 35.58 23.39
CA ALA A 7 -6.94 34.67 22.89
C ALA A 7 -6.29 33.28 22.70
N THR A 8 -6.64 32.33 23.56
CA THR A 8 -6.26 30.92 23.42
C THR A 8 -7.19 30.24 22.43
N ALA A 9 -6.75 30.10 21.18
CA ALA A 9 -7.43 29.26 20.20
C ALA A 9 -7.09 27.80 20.48
N ALA A 10 -8.05 27.03 21.01
CA ALA A 10 -7.95 25.58 21.09
C ALA A 10 -8.16 25.00 19.70
N LEU A 11 -7.11 24.42 19.11
CA LEU A 11 -7.20 23.64 17.87
C LEU A 11 -7.78 22.27 18.20
N SER A 12 -9.05 22.06 17.87
CA SER A 12 -9.70 20.75 17.93
C SER A 12 -9.20 19.88 16.76
N PHE A 13 -8.35 18.89 17.06
CA PHE A 13 -7.99 17.87 16.08
C PHE A 13 -9.18 16.91 15.89
N ALA A 14 -9.85 16.99 14.74
CA ALA A 14 -10.84 16.00 14.34
C ALA A 14 -10.12 14.69 13.95
N VAL A 15 -10.23 13.67 14.80
CA VAL A 15 -9.81 12.32 14.47
C VAL A 15 -10.87 11.65 13.60
N ASN A 16 -10.64 11.56 12.29
CA ASN A 16 -11.42 10.70 11.40
C ASN A 16 -11.03 9.23 11.66
N ALA A 17 -11.72 8.59 12.60
CA ALA A 17 -11.66 7.14 12.78
C ALA A 17 -12.41 6.48 11.61
N ASN A 18 -11.69 6.11 10.55
CA ASN A 18 -12.22 5.21 9.53
C ASN A 18 -12.16 3.80 10.13
N ALA A 19 -13.30 3.27 10.58
CA ALA A 19 -13.43 1.89 11.00
C ALA A 19 -13.23 0.99 9.77
N ALA A 20 -12.02 0.43 9.64
CA ALA A 20 -11.73 -0.60 8.66
C ALA A 20 -12.33 -1.92 9.16
N GLU A 21 -13.22 -2.49 8.36
CA GLU A 21 -13.79 -3.82 8.57
C GLU A 21 -12.68 -4.85 8.79
N THR A 22 -12.95 -5.83 9.66
CA THR A 22 -12.03 -6.90 10.04
C THR A 22 -11.63 -7.74 8.82
N GLN A 23 -10.59 -7.28 8.11
CA GLN A 23 -9.92 -8.04 7.07
C GLN A 23 -9.09 -9.13 7.74
N LYS A 24 -9.29 -10.39 7.34
CA LYS A 24 -8.48 -11.54 7.79
C LYS A 24 -7.03 -11.13 7.93
N GLU A 25 -6.47 -11.27 9.13
CA GLU A 25 -5.12 -10.82 9.48
C GLU A 25 -4.09 -11.50 8.56
N VAL A 26 -3.71 -10.82 7.48
CA VAL A 26 -2.66 -11.28 6.58
C VAL A 26 -1.33 -10.89 7.19
N ARG A 27 -0.58 -11.89 7.65
CA ARG A 27 0.80 -11.67 8.09
C ARG A 27 1.68 -11.39 6.88
N PHE A 28 2.18 -10.17 6.80
CA PHE A 28 3.25 -9.81 5.88
C PHE A 28 4.54 -10.39 6.43
N ILE A 29 5.11 -11.37 5.72
CA ILE A 29 6.46 -11.89 5.99
C ILE A 29 7.37 -11.17 4.99
N GLY A 30 7.88 -10.01 5.39
CA GLY A 30 8.68 -9.10 4.55
C GLY A 30 8.91 -7.76 5.26
N GLU A 31 9.60 -6.83 4.61
CA GLU A 31 9.78 -5.48 5.16
C GLU A 31 8.41 -4.78 5.23
N THR A 32 8.03 -4.30 6.42
CA THR A 32 6.71 -3.68 6.67
C THR A 32 6.44 -2.46 5.80
N GLU A 33 7.50 -1.84 5.28
CA GLU A 33 7.46 -0.74 4.33
C GLU A 33 6.78 -1.09 3.00
N PHE A 34 6.70 -2.37 2.65
CA PHE A 34 6.04 -2.83 1.43
C PHE A 34 4.66 -3.45 1.66
N ALA A 35 4.12 -3.29 2.88
CA ALA A 35 2.80 -3.82 3.21
C ALA A 35 1.66 -3.24 2.34
N GLY A 36 1.89 -2.07 1.73
CA GLY A 36 0.95 -1.47 0.78
C GLY A 36 0.62 -2.36 -0.43
N PHE A 37 1.57 -3.19 -0.90
CA PHE A 37 1.35 -4.07 -2.05
C PHE A 37 0.41 -5.23 -1.73
N CYS A 38 0.67 -6.02 -0.67
CA CYS A 38 -0.29 -7.07 -0.34
C CYS A 38 -1.60 -6.51 0.20
N LYS A 39 -1.62 -5.32 0.83
CA LYS A 39 -2.88 -4.67 1.20
C LYS A 39 -3.72 -4.34 -0.03
N ALA A 40 -3.08 -3.91 -1.13
CA ALA A 40 -3.78 -3.70 -2.39
C ALA A 40 -4.38 -5.00 -2.92
N ILE A 41 -3.64 -6.11 -2.87
CA ILE A 41 -4.13 -7.43 -3.30
C ILE A 41 -5.30 -7.90 -2.43
N VAL A 42 -5.18 -7.81 -1.10
CA VAL A 42 -6.23 -8.20 -0.14
C VAL A 42 -7.55 -7.48 -0.41
N ASN A 43 -7.48 -6.24 -0.91
CA ASN A 43 -8.63 -5.38 -1.16
C ASN A 43 -9.02 -5.25 -2.63
N ASP A 44 -8.34 -5.97 -3.53
CA ASP A 44 -8.42 -5.77 -4.98
C ASP A 44 -8.35 -4.28 -5.41
N ASP A 45 -7.52 -3.48 -4.73
CA ASP A 45 -7.49 -2.02 -4.88
C ASP A 45 -6.30 -1.55 -5.73
N ILE A 46 -6.57 -1.32 -7.02
CA ILE A 46 -5.61 -0.75 -7.98
C ILE A 46 -5.08 0.62 -7.54
N ARG A 47 -5.88 1.45 -6.85
CA ARG A 47 -5.45 2.79 -6.42
C ARG A 47 -4.37 2.68 -5.34
N THR A 48 -4.58 1.79 -4.37
CA THR A 48 -3.58 1.47 -3.35
C THR A 48 -2.33 0.85 -3.97
N LEU A 49 -2.48 -0.02 -4.97
CA LEU A 49 -1.34 -0.60 -5.70
C LEU A 49 -0.50 0.48 -6.39
N ARG A 50 -1.13 1.37 -7.16
CA ARG A 50 -0.45 2.46 -7.88
C ARG A 50 0.20 3.48 -6.94
N SER A 51 -0.45 3.78 -5.82
CA SER A 51 0.13 4.61 -4.76
C SER A 51 1.41 3.97 -4.18
N SER A 52 1.38 2.66 -3.93
CA SER A 52 2.52 1.90 -3.41
C SER A 52 3.67 1.84 -4.42
N LEU A 53 3.38 1.64 -5.71
CA LEU A 53 4.36 1.72 -6.80
C LEU A 53 5.02 3.09 -6.83
N SER A 54 4.24 4.17 -6.80
CA SER A 54 4.74 5.56 -6.84
C SER A 54 5.67 5.88 -5.68
N ARG A 55 5.29 5.48 -4.45
CA ARG A 55 6.09 5.70 -3.22
C ARG A 55 7.38 4.88 -3.19
N SER A 56 7.48 3.84 -4.02
CA SER A 56 8.64 2.96 -4.09
C SER A 56 9.64 3.38 -5.18
N VAL A 57 9.27 4.33 -6.04
CA VAL A 57 10.19 4.95 -7.00
C VAL A 57 11.32 5.68 -6.26
N GLY A 58 12.54 5.55 -6.75
CA GLY A 58 13.76 6.05 -6.12
C GLY A 58 14.28 5.18 -4.97
N ARG A 59 13.48 4.23 -4.47
CA ARG A 59 13.89 3.29 -3.41
C ARG A 59 14.14 1.88 -3.97
N ILE A 60 13.19 1.37 -4.75
CA ILE A 60 13.27 0.03 -5.37
C ILE A 60 13.69 0.12 -6.84
N GLY A 61 13.27 1.17 -7.55
CA GLY A 61 13.59 1.36 -8.97
C GLY A 61 13.42 2.81 -9.41
N ASP A 62 13.95 3.14 -10.59
CA ASP A 62 13.96 4.47 -11.21
C ASP A 62 12.58 4.94 -11.71
N SER A 63 11.62 4.02 -11.81
CA SER A 63 10.31 4.25 -12.39
C SER A 63 9.30 3.25 -11.84
N GLN A 64 7.99 3.59 -11.89
CA GLN A 64 6.93 2.68 -11.45
C GLN A 64 6.98 1.33 -12.20
N ARG A 65 7.38 1.34 -13.47
CA ARG A 65 7.55 0.12 -14.27
C ARG A 65 8.70 -0.74 -13.75
N GLN A 66 9.85 -0.15 -13.45
CA GLN A 66 10.98 -0.90 -12.89
C GLN A 66 10.63 -1.45 -11.50
N VAL A 67 9.99 -0.64 -10.65
CA VAL A 67 9.48 -1.11 -9.35
C VAL A 67 8.58 -2.32 -9.53
N LEU A 68 7.59 -2.24 -10.43
CA LEU A 68 6.68 -3.34 -10.70
C LEU A 68 7.43 -4.62 -11.11
N ARG A 69 8.35 -4.51 -12.08
CA ARG A 69 9.16 -5.64 -12.54
C ARG A 69 9.97 -6.28 -11.41
N VAL A 70 10.53 -5.47 -10.50
CA VAL A 70 11.33 -5.99 -9.37
C VAL A 70 10.44 -6.72 -8.37
N ILE A 71 9.31 -6.11 -7.97
CA ILE A 71 8.44 -6.71 -6.95
C ILE A 71 7.69 -7.96 -7.46
N THR A 72 7.50 -8.12 -8.77
CA THR A 72 6.89 -9.31 -9.38
C THR A 72 7.91 -10.32 -9.91
N SER A 73 9.20 -10.12 -9.68
CA SER A 73 10.23 -11.09 -10.08
C SER A 73 10.16 -12.35 -9.21
N ASP A 74 10.83 -13.43 -9.63
CA ASP A 74 10.86 -14.71 -8.88
C ASP A 74 11.41 -14.54 -7.45
N THR A 75 12.33 -13.59 -7.26
CA THR A 75 12.89 -13.20 -5.95
C THR A 75 12.31 -11.88 -5.44
N GLY A 76 11.14 -11.51 -5.96
CA GLY A 76 10.45 -10.27 -5.66
C GLY A 76 9.78 -10.31 -4.29
N LEU A 77 8.75 -9.48 -4.14
CA LEU A 77 8.04 -9.39 -2.88
C LEU A 77 7.10 -10.59 -2.71
N THR A 78 6.98 -11.06 -1.47
CA THR A 78 6.04 -12.12 -1.11
C THR A 78 5.00 -11.65 -0.13
N CYS A 79 3.78 -12.11 -0.33
CA CYS A 79 2.61 -11.88 0.50
C CYS A 79 2.17 -13.22 1.07
N ASN A 80 2.26 -13.41 2.40
CA ASN A 80 1.94 -14.68 3.05
C ASN A 80 2.72 -15.88 2.49
N GLY A 81 3.96 -15.67 2.02
CA GLY A 81 4.81 -16.72 1.44
C GLY A 81 4.62 -16.98 -0.05
N SER A 82 3.58 -16.43 -0.68
CA SER A 82 3.35 -16.49 -2.13
C SER A 82 3.81 -15.20 -2.80
N ASN A 83 4.29 -15.25 -4.06
CA ASN A 83 4.57 -14.01 -4.81
C ASN A 83 3.27 -13.23 -5.08
N LEU A 84 3.37 -11.96 -5.49
CA LEU A 84 2.20 -11.09 -5.68
C LEU A 84 1.17 -11.63 -6.69
N ILE A 85 1.64 -12.26 -7.77
CA ILE A 85 0.78 -12.75 -8.84
C ILE A 85 -0.02 -13.94 -8.33
N ASP A 86 0.65 -14.94 -7.75
CA ASP A 86 -0.02 -16.12 -7.19
C ASP A 86 -0.95 -15.74 -6.05
N PHE A 87 -0.49 -14.85 -5.16
CA PHE A 87 -1.31 -14.35 -4.06
C PHE A 87 -2.54 -13.58 -4.53
N SER A 88 -2.47 -12.87 -5.66
CA SER A 88 -3.64 -12.20 -6.24
C SER A 88 -4.69 -13.20 -6.76
N VAL A 89 -4.26 -14.32 -7.34
CA VAL A 89 -5.16 -15.40 -7.75
C VAL A 89 -5.78 -16.09 -6.53
N GLU A 90 -4.97 -16.43 -5.52
CA GLU A 90 -5.44 -17.07 -4.27
C GLU A 90 -6.53 -16.25 -3.55
N ARG A 91 -6.49 -14.91 -3.69
CA ARG A 91 -7.44 -13.99 -3.05
C ARG A 91 -8.62 -13.59 -3.93
N GLY A 92 -8.65 -13.99 -5.20
CA GLY A 92 -9.67 -13.53 -6.15
C GLY A 92 -9.60 -12.02 -6.40
N ALA A 93 -8.39 -11.46 -6.43
CA ALA A 93 -8.15 -10.05 -6.68
C ALA A 93 -7.97 -9.81 -8.19
N ASP A 94 -9.04 -9.98 -8.96
CA ASP A 94 -9.00 -10.02 -10.42
C ASP A 94 -8.45 -8.72 -11.03
N SER A 95 -8.85 -7.56 -10.50
CA SER A 95 -8.45 -6.25 -11.02
C SER A 95 -6.96 -6.00 -10.81
N VAL A 96 -6.45 -6.34 -9.63
CA VAL A 96 -5.03 -6.27 -9.28
C VAL A 96 -4.24 -7.32 -10.05
N HIS A 97 -4.75 -8.55 -10.17
CA HIS A 97 -4.10 -9.60 -10.93
C HIS A 97 -3.88 -9.18 -12.40
N GLU A 98 -4.93 -8.71 -13.07
CA GLU A 98 -4.86 -8.20 -14.44
C GLU A 98 -3.86 -7.04 -14.56
N PHE A 99 -3.85 -6.13 -13.58
CA PHE A 99 -2.89 -5.04 -13.55
C PHE A 99 -1.44 -5.55 -13.47
N LEU A 100 -1.16 -6.53 -12.61
CA LEU A 100 0.19 -7.07 -12.40
C LEU A 100 0.69 -7.73 -13.68
N ILE A 101 -0.09 -8.61 -14.31
CA ILE A 101 0.34 -9.38 -15.50
C ILE A 101 0.38 -8.55 -16.78
N SER A 102 -0.42 -7.49 -16.90
CA SER A 102 -0.44 -6.64 -18.10
C SER A 102 0.75 -5.68 -18.18
N ARG A 103 1.51 -5.56 -17.09
CA ARG A 103 2.55 -4.53 -16.91
C ARG A 103 3.89 -5.06 -16.38
N SER A 104 3.96 -6.33 -15.97
CA SER A 104 5.19 -7.03 -15.54
C SER A 104 6.12 -7.36 -16.71
#